data_AF-A0A0F9U970-F1
#
_entry.id   AF-A0A0F9U970-F1
#
_cell.length_a   1.000
_cell.length_b   1.000
_cell.length_c   1.000
_cell.angle_alpha   90.00
_cell.angle_beta   90.00
_cell.angle_gamma   90.00
#
_symmetry.space_group_name_H-M   'P 1'
#
loop_
_entity.id
_entity.type
_entity.pdbx_description
1 polymer ?
#
loop_
_entity_poly.entity_id
_entity_poly.type
_entity_poly.pdbx_seq_one_letter_code
_entity_poly.pdbx_strand_id
1 'polypeptide(L)' 'MVTNTDRPEVGQIWADLDKRMVGRKVVIDYVDPHYVRVHSLISGRHATISRRRLRPTHNGFELVGKV' A
#
# COMPACT_ATOMS: atom_id res chain seq x y z
N MET A 1 -3.33 21.70 1.07
CA MET A 1 -3.48 20.96 2.34
C MET A 1 -3.99 19.57 1.98
N VAL A 2 -3.14 18.54 1.96
CA VAL A 2 -3.55 17.19 1.56
C VAL A 2 -3.98 16.46 2.81
N THR A 3 -5.28 16.15 2.89
CA THR A 3 -5.85 15.35 3.98
C THR A 3 -5.24 13.97 3.96
N ASN A 4 -4.73 13.49 5.10
CA ASN A 4 -4.39 12.09 5.36
C ASN A 4 -5.63 11.24 5.04
N THR A 5 -5.73 10.74 3.81
CA THR A 5 -6.84 9.88 3.42
C THR A 5 -6.50 8.47 3.89
N ASP A 6 -7.24 7.97 4.87
CA ASP A 6 -7.27 6.53 5.25
C ASP A 6 -7.79 5.63 4.10
N ARG A 7 -7.83 6.15 2.87
CA ARG A 7 -8.29 5.48 1.66
C ARG A 7 -7.07 5.19 0.79
N PRO A 8 -6.73 3.91 0.58
CA PRO A 8 -5.68 3.53 -0.34
C PRO A 8 -6.01 4.00 -1.77
N GLU A 9 -4.99 4.51 -2.45
CA GLU A 9 -5.03 4.88 -3.87
C GLU A 9 -3.92 4.14 -4.64
N VAL A 10 -4.16 3.89 -5.93
CA VAL A 10 -3.18 3.25 -6.82
C VAL A 10 -1.91 4.11 -6.91
N GLY A 11 -0.75 3.47 -6.83
CA GLY A 11 0.58 4.09 -6.85
C GLY A 11 1.11 4.50 -5.47
N GLN A 12 0.31 4.40 -4.41
CA GLN A 12 0.75 4.74 -3.05
C GLN A 12 1.53 3.59 -2.39
N ILE A 13 2.49 3.94 -1.52
CA ILE A 13 3.20 3.00 -0.65
C ILE A 13 2.49 2.88 0.70
N TRP A 14 2.14 1.64 1.05
CA TRP A 14 1.47 1.29 2.31
C TRP A 14 2.26 0.24 3.09
N ALA A 15 2.09 0.23 4.41
CA ALA A 15 2.61 -0.82 5.27
C ALA A 15 1.63 -2.00 5.30
N ASP A 16 2.17 -3.20 5.10
CA ASP A 16 1.48 -4.45 5.29
C ASP A 16 1.62 -4.90 6.76
N LEU A 17 0.51 -4.97 7.51
CA LEU A 17 0.50 -5.41 8.91
C LEU A 17 0.46 -6.94 9.08
N ASP A 18 1.05 -7.72 8.19
CA ASP A 18 1.25 -9.13 8.47
C ASP A 18 2.15 -9.30 9.69
N LYS A 19 1.69 -10.05 10.68
CA LYS A 19 2.55 -10.44 11.82
C LYS A 19 3.75 -11.26 11.38
N ARG A 20 3.66 -11.96 10.24
CA ARG A 20 4.76 -12.75 9.66
C ARG A 20 5.74 -11.91 8.86
N MET A 21 5.38 -10.67 8.51
CA MET A 21 6.16 -9.79 7.64
C MET A 21 6.14 -8.35 8.17
N VAL A 22 6.50 -8.21 9.46
CA VAL A 22 6.52 -6.91 10.14
C VAL A 22 7.40 -5.92 9.38
N GLY A 23 6.85 -4.74 9.09
CA GLY A 23 7.57 -3.65 8.41
C GLY A 23 7.63 -3.76 6.88
N ARG A 24 6.94 -4.74 6.29
CA ARG A 24 6.86 -4.85 4.82
C ARG A 24 6.12 -3.65 4.23
N LYS A 25 6.76 -2.97 3.26
CA LYS A 25 6.16 -1.93 2.44
C LYS A 25 5.72 -2.49 1.09
N VAL A 26 4.58 -2.03 0.60
CA VAL A 26 3.99 -2.48 -0.67
C VAL A 26 3.41 -1.30 -1.43
N VAL A 27 3.42 -1.36 -2.75
CA VAL A 27 2.80 -0.36 -3.63
C VAL A 27 1.45 -0.87 -4.08
N ILE A 28 0.44 -0.01 -4.10
CA ILE A 28 -0.92 -0.36 -4.51
C ILE A 28 -1.05 -0.35 -6.03
N ASP A 29 -1.46 -1.47 -6.60
CA ASP A 29 -1.76 -1.62 -8.03
C ASP A 29 -3.23 -1.42 -8.34
N TYR A 30 -4.09 -1.80 -7.41
CA TYR A 30 -5.54 -1.83 -7.60
C TYR A 30 -6.25 -1.78 -6.25
N VAL A 31 -7.39 -1.09 -6.23
CA VAL A 31 -8.22 -0.90 -5.03
C VAL A 31 -9.64 -1.40 -5.31
N ASP A 32 -10.06 -2.36 -4.51
CA ASP A 32 -11.44 -2.84 -4.40
C ASP A 32 -12.02 -2.40 -3.04
N PRO A 33 -13.36 -2.34 -2.87
CA PRO A 33 -13.96 -2.06 -1.57
C PRO A 33 -13.49 -3.00 -0.44
N HIS A 34 -13.20 -4.26 -0.73
CA HIS A 34 -12.86 -5.29 0.25
C HIS A 34 -11.37 -5.63 0.32
N TYR A 35 -10.66 -5.53 -0.81
CA TYR A 35 -9.25 -5.90 -0.91
C TYR A 35 -8.44 -4.88 -1.72
N VAL A 36 -7.13 -5.05 -1.70
CA VAL A 36 -6.20 -4.34 -2.58
C VAL A 36 -5.30 -5.36 -3.27
N ARG A 37 -4.89 -5.05 -4.50
CA ARG A 37 -3.74 -5.72 -5.10
C ARG A 37 -2.53 -4.82 -4.90
N VAL A 38 -1.43 -5.42 -4.48
CA VAL A 38 -0.19 -4.70 -4.23
C VAL A 38 0.98 -5.46 -4.84
N HIS A 39 2.08 -4.77 -5.08
CA HIS A 39 3.36 -5.40 -5.35
C HIS A 39 4.42 -4.98 -4.33
N SER A 40 5.36 -5.89 -4.08
CA SER A 40 6.53 -5.62 -3.25
C SER A 40 7.58 -4.87 -4.05
N LEU A 41 8.07 -3.74 -3.55
CA LEU A 41 9.22 -3.05 -4.14
C LEU A 41 10.52 -3.88 -4.06
N ILE A 42 10.61 -4.77 -3.07
CA ILE A 42 11.82 -5.58 -2.85
C ILE A 42 11.82 -6.80 -3.77
N SER A 43 10.69 -7.49 -3.88
CA SER A 43 10.63 -8.79 -4.57
C SER A 43 9.93 -8.73 -5.93
N GLY A 44 9.32 -7.60 -6.32
CA GLY A 44 8.50 -7.46 -7.52
C GLY A 44 7.19 -8.27 -7.52
N ARG A 45 7.04 -9.22 -6.60
CA ARG A 45 5.86 -10.09 -6.49
C ARG A 45 4.59 -9.32 -6.15
N HIS A 46 3.52 -9.68 -6.83
CA HIS A 46 2.17 -9.20 -6.54
C HIS A 46 1.50 -10.06 -5.47
N ALA A 47 0.62 -9.46 -4.68
CA ALA A 47 -0.22 -10.13 -3.70
C ALA A 47 -1.56 -9.40 -3.56
N THR A 48 -2.59 -10.15 -3.16
CA THR A 48 -3.88 -9.60 -2.76
C THR A 48 -3.94 -9.56 -1.24
N ILE A 49 -4.26 -8.39 -0.68
CA ILE A 49 -4.28 -8.16 0.77
C ILE A 49 -5.61 -7.55 1.15
N SER A 50 -6.17 -7.94 2.30
CA SER A 50 -7.35 -7.27 2.85
C SER A 50 -7.02 -5.81 3.14
N ARG A 51 -7.92 -4.91 2.73
CA ARG A 51 -7.76 -3.48 2.99
C ARG A 51 -7.60 -3.14 4.47
N ARG A 52 -8.19 -3.95 5.38
CA ARG A 52 -8.08 -3.78 6.84
C ARG A 52 -6.68 -4.02 7.39
N ARG A 53 -5.82 -4.72 6.62
CA ARG A 53 -4.45 -5.06 7.00
C ARG A 53 -3.44 -3.99 6.55
N LEU A 54 -3.87 -3.02 5.76
CA LEU A 54 -3.02 -1.93 5.32
C LEU A 54 -3.03 -0.77 6.34
N ARG A 55 -1.85 -0.15 6.54
CA ARG A 55 -1.73 1.15 7.21
C ARG A 55 -0.98 2.16 6.36
N PRO A 56 -1.43 3.42 6.34
CA PRO A 56 -0.65 4.47 5.68
C PRO A 56 0.69 4.56 6.42
N THR A 57 1.77 4.59 5.65
CA THR A 57 3.07 4.93 6.25
C THR A 57 3.05 6.42 6.57
N HIS A 58 3.71 6.89 7.64
CA HIS A 58 3.84 8.33 7.91
C HIS A 58 4.49 9.11 6.74
N ASN A 59 5.08 8.39 5.78
CA ASN A 59 5.63 8.91 4.53
C ASN A 59 4.72 8.60 3.32
N GLY A 60 3.40 8.54 3.51
CA GLY A 60 2.39 8.13 2.50
C GLY A 60 2.30 8.98 1.23
N PHE A 61 3.34 9.75 0.92
CA PHE A 61 3.45 10.73 -0.15
C PHE A 61 4.44 10.35 -1.26
N GLU A 62 5.20 9.27 -1.14
CA GLU A 62 5.96 8.77 -2.28
C GLU A 62 4.99 8.07 -3.26
N LEU A 63 4.26 8.89 -4.01
CA LEU A 63 3.75 8.55 -5.33
C LEU A 63 4.97 8.13 -6.15
N VAL A 64 5.20 6.82 -6.24
CA VAL A 64 6.21 6.27 -7.14
C VAL A 64 5.66 6.43 -8.56
N GLY A 65 5.92 7.59 -9.16
CA GLY A 65 5.65 7.85 -10.58
C GLY A 65 4.54 8.85 -10.88
N LYS A 66 4.87 10.15 -10.83
CA LYS A 66 4.52 11.05 -11.94
C LYS A 66 5.81 11.69 -12.42
N VAL A 67 6.42 11.06 -13.44
CA VAL A 67 7.29 11.73 -14.40
C VAL A 67 6.48 11.82 -15.69
#